data_AF-D2RUK8-F1
#
_entry.id   AF-D2RUK8-F1
#
_cell.length_a   1.000
_cell.length_b   1.000
_cell.length_c   1.000
_cell.angle_alpha   90.00
_cell.angle_beta   90.00
_cell.angle_gamma   90.00
#
_symmetry.space_group_name_H-M   'P 1'
#
loop_
_entity.id
_entity.type
_entity.pdbx_description
1 polymer ?
#
loop_
_entity_poly.entity_id
_entity_poly.type
_entity_poly.pdbx_seq_one_letter_code
_entity_poly.pdbx_strand_id
1 'polypeptide(L)' 'MNHPRWRCRECGERLYEHIEGDYQCVNCGRRYDPEQLDENAT' A
#
# COMPACT_ATOMS: atom_id res chain seq x y z
N MET A 1 9.93 4.69 13.05
CA MET A 1 9.21 3.59 12.37
C MET A 1 7.97 4.19 11.74
N ASN A 2 8.01 4.49 10.44
CA ASN A 2 6.81 4.88 9.70
C ASN A 2 5.96 3.63 9.55
N HIS A 3 4.92 3.51 10.36
CA HIS A 3 3.91 2.47 10.14
C HIS A 3 3.29 2.73 8.76
N PRO A 4 3.20 1.73 7.87
CA PRO A 4 2.57 1.93 6.58
C PRO A 4 1.12 2.33 6.84
N ARG A 5 0.83 3.61 6.58
CA ARG A 5 -0.50 4.21 6.80
C ARG A 5 -1.51 3.66 5.80
N TRP A 6 -1.02 3.06 4.72
CA TRP A 6 -1.80 2.60 3.60
C TRP A 6 -2.39 1.21 3.83
N ARG A 7 -3.64 1.08 3.40
CA ARG A 7 -4.43 -0.14 3.46
C ARG A 7 -4.94 -0.45 2.05
N CYS A 8 -5.08 -1.74 1.75
CA CYS A 8 -5.64 -2.21 0.51
C CYS A 8 -7.06 -1.64 0.33
N ARG A 9 -7.33 -1.03 -0.83
CA ARG A 9 -8.66 -0.46 -1.13
C ARG A 9 -9.75 -1.54 -1.27
N GLU A 10 -9.36 -2.80 -1.48
CA GLU A 10 -10.30 -3.91 -1.68
C GLU A 10 -10.63 -4.64 -0.38
N CYS A 11 -9.60 -5.10 0.34
CA CYS A 11 -9.78 -5.92 1.54
C CYS A 11 -9.53 -5.18 2.86
N GLY A 12 -9.05 -3.93 2.81
CA GLY A 12 -8.74 -3.15 4.01
C GLY A 12 -7.53 -3.66 4.81
N GLU A 13 -6.87 -4.73 4.38
CA GLU A 13 -5.64 -5.23 4.98
C GLU A 13 -4.51 -4.19 4.85
N ARG A 14 -3.53 -4.24 5.74
CA ARG A 14 -2.37 -3.34 5.69
C ARG A 14 -1.49 -3.66 4.48
N LEU A 15 -1.01 -2.61 3.81
CA LEU A 15 -0.02 -2.74 2.74
C LEU A 15 1.39 -2.78 3.33
N TYR A 16 2.27 -3.51 2.66
CA TYR A 16 3.67 -3.65 3.04
C TYR A 16 4.54 -3.14 1.90
N GLU A 17 5.55 -2.35 2.26
CA GLU A 17 6.56 -1.89 1.31
C GLU A 17 7.36 -3.09 0.79
N HIS A 18 7.49 -3.17 -0.52
CA HIS A 18 8.32 -4.10 -1.23
C HIS A 18 9.67 -3.47 -1.55
N ILE A 19 10.68 -4.31 -1.78
CA ILE A 19 12.07 -3.88 -2.00
C ILE A 19 12.21 -3.00 -3.26
N GLU A 20 11.30 -3.16 -4.23
CA GLU A 20 11.27 -2.38 -5.47
C GLU A 20 10.61 -1.00 -5.29
N GLY A 21 10.16 -0.66 -4.08
CA GLY A 21 9.48 0.60 -3.77
C GLY A 21 7.97 0.59 -4.02
N ASP A 22 7.41 -0.53 -4.49
CA ASP A 22 5.97 -0.77 -4.56
C ASP A 22 5.39 -1.21 -3.21
N TYR A 23 4.07 -1.25 -3.11
CA TYR A 23 3.36 -1.69 -1.92
C TYR A 23 2.46 -2.87 -2.26
N GLN A 24 2.61 -3.96 -1.51
CA GLN A 24 1.82 -5.17 -1.73
C GLN A 24 0.84 -5.44 -0.58
N CYS A 25 -0.39 -5.79 -0.95
CA CYS A 25 -1.34 -6.41 -0.05
C CYS A 25 -1.08 -7.92 0.01
N VAL A 26 -0.70 -8.43 1.17
CA VAL A 26 -0.44 -9.86 1.37
C VAL A 26 -1.72 -10.72 1.43
N ASN A 27 -2.88 -10.11 1.66
CA ASN A 27 -4.16 -10.82 1.70
C ASN A 27 -4.72 -11.04 0.28
N CYS A 28 -4.67 -9.99 -0.53
CA CYS A 28 -5.31 -9.95 -1.84
C CYS A 28 -4.34 -10.08 -3.02
N GLY A 29 -3.02 -10.01 -2.76
CA GLY A 29 -1.96 -10.05 -3.77
C GLY A 29 -1.86 -8.80 -4.65
N ARG A 30 -2.71 -7.78 -4.45
CA ARG A 30 -2.64 -6.53 -5.20
C ARG A 30 -1.36 -5.76 -4.87
N ARG A 31 -0.80 -5.17 -5.92
CA ARG A 31 0.31 -4.21 -5.83
C ARG A 31 -0.21 -2.80 -6.07
N TYR A 32 0.41 -1.85 -5.41
CA TYR A 32 0.12 -0.44 -5.46
C TYR A 32 1.42 0.30 -5.65
N ASP A 33 1.50 1.15 -6.65
CA ASP A 33 2.63 2.05 -6.80
C ASP A 33 2.54 3.14 -5.71
N PRO A 34 3.68 3.64 -5.20
CA PRO A 34 3.70 4.71 -4.21
C PRO A 34 2.91 5.94 -4.65
N GLU A 35 2.92 6.25 -5.95
CA GLU A 35 2.16 7.36 -6.56
C GLU A 35 0.64 7.18 -6.40
N GLN A 36 0.12 5.94 -6.44
CA GLN A 36 -1.31 5.63 -6.26
C GLN A 36 -1.77 5.71 -4.80
N LEU A 37 -0.81 5.72 -3.87
CA LEU A 37 -1.06 5.81 -2.44
C LEU A 37 -0.99 7.25 -1.92
N ASP A 38 -0.35 8.15 -2.67
CA ASP A 38 -0.20 9.58 -2.35
C ASP A 38 -1.43 10.42 -2.76
N GLU A 39 -2.35 9.86 -3.57
CA GLU A 39 -3.59 10.52 -4.05
C GLU A 39 -4.68 10.80 -2.99
N ASN A 40 -4.33 10.87 -1.70
CA ASN A 40 -5.21 11.37 -0.63
C ASN A 40 -4.53 12.47 0.23
N ALA A 41 -3.62 13.23 -0.39
CA ALA A 41 -3.10 14.48 0.17
C ALA A 41 -3.71 15.70 -0.54
N THR A 42 -5.04 15.84 -0.56
CA THR A 42 -5.74 17.12 -0.78
C THR A 42 -7.11 17.06 -0.12
#